data_AF-A0A1H0ZDQ8-F1
#
_entry.id   AF-A0A1H0ZDQ8-F1
#
_cell.length_a   1.000
_cell.length_b   1.000
_cell.length_c   1.000
_cell.angle_alpha   90.00
_cell.angle_beta   90.00
_cell.angle_gamma   90.00
#
_symmetry.space_group_name_H-M   'P 1'
#
loop_
_entity.id
_entity.type
_entity.pdbx_description
1 polymer ?
#
loop_
_entity_poly.entity_id
_entity_poly.type
_entity_poly.pdbx_seq_one_letter_code
_entity_poly.pdbx_strand_id
1 'polypeptide(L)'
;MGRFDSERFHRVVEFLHRSGGVGKCLQYPDMTPIPAGFNDFASRDAKSVEGDWEDVCPAYALALISVGTYGLPQDDAEMEVLWDELGGNSTKLWPEVRDIVMRSWGWLDAQQPQATSDRA
;
A
#
# COMPACT_ATOMS: atom_id res chain seq x y z
N MET A 1 -39.59 11.93 5.60
CA MET A 1 -38.16 12.23 5.42
C MET A 1 -37.36 11.05 5.97
N GLY A 2 -36.67 10.30 5.12
CA GLY A 2 -35.91 9.12 5.54
C GLY A 2 -34.71 9.53 6.39
N ARG A 3 -34.56 8.93 7.58
CA ARG A 3 -33.37 9.08 8.42
C ARG A 3 -32.16 8.58 7.62
N PHE A 4 -31.20 9.47 7.38
CA PHE A 4 -29.89 9.10 6.87
C PHE A 4 -29.20 8.27 7.97
N ASP A 5 -29.09 6.97 7.75
CA ASP A 5 -28.46 6.05 8.68
C ASP A 5 -26.94 6.09 8.46
N SER A 6 -26.26 6.89 9.29
CA SER A 6 -24.81 7.13 9.19
C SER A 6 -24.00 5.84 9.22
N GLU A 7 -24.44 4.85 10.01
CA GLU A 7 -23.80 3.53 10.11
C GLU A 7 -23.86 2.77 8.79
N ARG A 8 -25.04 2.79 8.14
CA ARG A 8 -25.23 2.16 6.83
C ARG A 8 -24.43 2.85 5.74
N PHE A 9 -24.34 4.18 5.80
CA PHE A 9 -23.48 4.95 4.89
C PHE A 9 -22.01 4.64 5.13
N HIS A 10 -21.55 4.55 6.38
CA HIS A 10 -20.17 4.19 6.71
C HIS A 10 -19.83 2.79 6.21
N ARG A 11 -20.71 1.78 6.37
CA ARG A 11 -20.50 0.44 5.80
C ARG A 11 -20.46 0.44 4.28
N VAL A 12 -21.28 1.25 3.62
CA VAL A 12 -21.28 1.35 2.15
C VAL A 12 -20.03 2.07 1.66
N VAL A 13 -19.58 3.14 2.33
CA VAL A 13 -18.32 3.82 2.04
C VAL A 13 -17.13 2.88 2.29
N GLU A 14 -17.12 2.14 3.38
CA GLU A 14 -16.09 1.15 3.70
C GLU A 14 -16.08 0.00 2.68
N PHE A 15 -17.24 -0.42 2.19
CA PHE A 15 -17.38 -1.41 1.12
C PHE A 15 -16.95 -0.89 -0.26
N LEU A 16 -17.24 0.38 -0.57
CA LEU A 16 -16.77 1.04 -1.79
C LEU A 16 -15.27 1.36 -1.74
N HIS A 17 -14.73 1.66 -0.55
CA HIS A 17 -13.29 1.72 -0.28
C HIS A 17 -12.63 0.34 -0.32
N ARG A 18 -13.29 -0.74 0.08
CA ARG A 18 -12.81 -2.11 -0.24
C ARG A 18 -12.73 -2.35 -1.74
N SER A 19 -13.59 -1.68 -2.48
CA SER A 19 -13.60 -1.67 -3.94
C SER A 19 -12.66 -0.60 -4.52
N GLY A 20 -11.75 0.01 -3.75
CA GLY A 20 -10.84 1.07 -4.18
C GLY A 20 -9.68 1.25 -3.21
N GLY A 21 -8.49 0.76 -3.56
CA GLY A 21 -7.32 0.79 -2.68
C GLY A 21 -6.17 0.01 -3.29
N VAL A 22 -5.13 -0.23 -2.49
CA VAL A 22 -3.88 -0.84 -2.97
C VAL A 22 -4.12 -2.22 -3.61
N GLY A 23 -5.14 -2.94 -3.17
CA GLY A 23 -5.49 -4.25 -3.70
C GLY A 23 -5.81 -4.29 -5.21
N LYS A 24 -6.23 -3.16 -5.80
CA LYS A 24 -6.46 -3.07 -7.25
C LYS A 24 -5.17 -2.99 -8.07
N CYS A 25 -4.09 -2.60 -7.41
CA CYS A 25 -2.78 -2.40 -8.04
C CYS A 25 -1.86 -3.60 -7.80
N LEU A 26 -2.34 -4.62 -7.08
CA LEU A 26 -1.69 -5.92 -7.02
C LEU A 26 -1.85 -6.63 -8.36
N GLN A 27 -0.73 -7.10 -8.92
CA GLN A 27 -0.69 -7.97 -10.09
C GLN A 27 -1.50 -9.26 -9.87
N TYR A 28 -1.46 -9.79 -8.64
CA TYR A 28 -2.19 -10.97 -8.22
C TYR A 28 -3.17 -10.61 -7.10
N PRO A 29 -4.37 -10.13 -7.44
CA PRO A 29 -5.38 -9.80 -6.43
C PRO A 29 -5.74 -11.03 -5.60
N ASP A 30 -6.13 -10.82 -4.34
CA ASP A 30 -6.53 -11.83 -3.35
C ASP A 30 -5.44 -12.79 -2.84
N MET A 31 -4.20 -12.74 -3.37
CA MET A 31 -3.08 -13.53 -2.85
C MET A 31 -2.28 -12.86 -1.74
N THR A 32 -2.31 -11.52 -1.69
CA THR A 32 -1.60 -10.73 -0.68
C THR A 32 -2.61 -10.13 0.30
N PRO A 33 -2.62 -10.55 1.58
CA PRO A 33 -3.49 -9.95 2.57
C PRO A 33 -3.08 -8.49 2.81
N ILE A 34 -4.03 -7.56 2.69
CA ILE A 34 -3.79 -6.14 2.95
C ILE A 34 -4.04 -5.88 4.44
N PRO A 35 -3.04 -5.40 5.20
CA PRO A 35 -3.22 -5.07 6.61
C PRO A 35 -4.32 -4.03 6.83
N ALA A 36 -5.04 -4.17 7.94
CA ALA A 36 -6.07 -3.20 8.32
C ALA A 36 -5.47 -1.80 8.44
N GLY A 37 -6.11 -0.80 7.83
CA GLY A 37 -5.64 0.59 7.83
C GLY A 37 -4.59 0.92 6.77
N PHE A 38 -4.04 -0.06 6.04
CA PHE A 38 -3.03 0.23 5.02
C PHE A 38 -3.59 1.02 3.84
N ASN A 39 -4.82 0.72 3.40
CA ASN A 39 -5.50 1.50 2.36
C ASN A 39 -5.71 2.97 2.77
N ASP A 40 -6.01 3.21 4.05
CA ASP A 40 -6.19 4.58 4.57
C ASP A 40 -4.86 5.31 4.65
N PHE A 41 -3.81 4.63 5.09
CA PHE A 41 -2.45 5.16 5.07
C PHE A 41 -2.03 5.54 3.64
N ALA A 42 -2.11 4.60 2.69
CA ALA A 42 -1.74 4.82 1.30
C ALA A 42 -2.53 5.97 0.66
N SER A 43 -3.84 6.04 0.92
CA SER A 43 -4.69 7.12 0.41
C SER A 43 -4.32 8.50 0.98
N ARG A 44 -3.84 8.57 2.23
CA ARG A 44 -3.38 9.83 2.85
C ARG A 44 -1.99 10.21 2.38
N ASP A 45 -1.09 9.24 2.28
CA ASP A 45 0.28 9.44 1.80
C ASP A 45 0.27 9.89 0.33
N ALA A 46 -0.55 9.27 -0.53
CA ALA A 46 -0.69 9.65 -1.94
C ALA A 46 -1.13 11.11 -2.11
N LYS A 47 -2.06 11.57 -1.27
CA LYS A 47 -2.48 12.99 -1.25
C LYS A 47 -1.37 13.93 -0.81
N SER A 48 -0.47 13.48 0.07
CA SER A 48 0.64 14.30 0.56
C SER A 48 1.77 14.46 -0.45
N VAL A 49 1.93 13.49 -1.35
CA VAL A 49 2.91 13.54 -2.45
C VAL A 49 2.36 14.15 -3.74
N GLU A 50 1.11 14.66 -3.71
CA GLU A 50 0.41 15.22 -4.88
C GLU A 50 0.43 14.31 -6.12
N GLY A 51 0.49 12.99 -5.90
CA GLY A 51 0.58 12.00 -6.97
C GLY A 51 -0.80 11.54 -7.44
N ASP A 52 -0.94 11.35 -8.75
CA ASP A 52 -2.11 10.68 -9.32
C ASP A 52 -2.18 9.24 -8.83
N TRP A 53 -3.33 8.84 -8.30
CA TRP A 53 -3.49 7.54 -7.64
C TRP A 53 -3.09 6.37 -8.54
N GLU A 54 -3.43 6.41 -9.82
CA GLU A 54 -3.09 5.35 -10.78
C GLU A 54 -1.58 5.20 -10.98
N ASP A 55 -0.81 6.28 -10.82
CA ASP A 55 0.65 6.26 -10.94
C ASP A 55 1.34 5.78 -9.66
N VAL A 56 0.81 6.14 -8.48
CA VAL A 56 1.47 5.83 -7.20
C VAL A 56 0.96 4.56 -6.53
N CYS A 57 -0.25 4.11 -6.87
CA CYS A 57 -0.85 2.93 -6.27
C CYS A 57 -0.01 1.65 -6.43
N PRO A 58 0.62 1.38 -7.60
CA PRO A 58 1.53 0.25 -7.75
C PRO A 58 2.72 0.29 -6.79
N ALA A 59 3.18 1.47 -6.34
CA ALA A 59 4.28 1.57 -5.39
C ALA A 59 3.88 1.06 -4.00
N TYR A 60 2.67 1.36 -3.54
CA TYR A 60 2.14 0.79 -2.29
C TYR A 60 1.92 -0.72 -2.40
N ALA A 61 1.51 -1.20 -3.58
CA ALA A 61 1.35 -2.63 -3.84
C ALA A 61 2.70 -3.35 -3.84
N LEU A 62 3.70 -2.77 -4.50
CA LEU A 62 5.08 -3.25 -4.48
C LEU A 62 5.63 -3.29 -3.04
N ALA A 63 5.37 -2.27 -2.23
CA ALA A 63 5.79 -2.25 -0.83
C ALA A 63 5.19 -3.42 -0.02
N LEU A 64 3.91 -3.75 -0.21
CA LEU A 64 3.25 -4.86 0.48
C LEU A 64 3.89 -6.21 0.19
N ILE A 65 4.29 -6.46 -1.06
CA ILE A 65 4.83 -7.76 -1.47
C ILE A 65 6.33 -7.89 -1.19
N SER A 66 7.03 -6.78 -0.99
CA SER A 66 8.49 -6.74 -0.81
C SER A 66 8.91 -6.55 0.65
N VAL A 67 8.01 -6.11 1.54
CA VAL A 67 8.30 -5.89 2.96
C VAL A 67 8.91 -7.14 3.60
N GLY A 68 10.00 -6.95 4.36
CA GLY A 68 10.73 -8.02 5.03
C GLY A 68 11.56 -8.94 4.12
N THR A 69 11.49 -8.78 2.80
CA THR A 69 12.31 -9.52 1.82
C THR A 69 13.44 -8.65 1.28
N TYR A 70 13.18 -7.35 1.11
CA TYR A 70 14.14 -6.36 0.60
C TYR A 70 14.41 -5.28 1.64
N GLY A 71 15.55 -4.62 1.52
CA GLY A 71 15.96 -3.50 2.37
C GLY A 71 16.69 -2.42 1.58
N LEU A 72 16.19 -1.19 1.62
CA LEU A 72 16.84 -0.05 0.97
C LEU A 72 17.81 0.65 1.94
N PRO A 73 18.99 1.11 1.47
CA PRO A 73 19.42 1.22 0.06
C PRO A 73 20.18 -0.01 -0.51
N GLN A 74 20.27 -1.13 0.19
CA GLN A 74 21.03 -2.30 -0.26
C GLN A 74 20.38 -2.93 -1.50
N ASP A 75 19.06 -3.06 -1.44
CA ASP A 75 18.09 -3.59 -2.40
C ASP A 75 17.86 -2.79 -3.70
N ASP A 76 18.52 -1.65 -3.89
CA ASP A 76 17.99 -0.56 -4.73
C ASP A 76 17.85 -0.94 -6.22
N ALA A 77 18.84 -1.66 -6.75
CA ALA A 77 18.83 -2.11 -8.14
C ALA A 77 17.84 -3.26 -8.36
N GLU A 78 17.74 -4.22 -7.42
CA GLU A 78 16.73 -5.28 -7.49
C GLU A 78 15.31 -4.69 -7.41
N MET A 79 15.11 -3.68 -6.57
CA MET A 79 13.82 -2.99 -6.45
C MET A 79 13.43 -2.22 -7.71
N GLU A 80 14.41 -1.63 -8.42
CA GLU A 80 14.18 -1.02 -9.73
C GLU A 80 13.69 -2.06 -10.76
N VAL A 81 14.34 -3.24 -10.80
CA VAL A 81 13.90 -4.34 -11.68
C VAL A 81 12.48 -4.80 -11.32
N LEU A 82 12.16 -4.93 -10.03
CA LEU A 82 10.81 -5.28 -9.60
C LEU A 82 9.78 -4.20 -9.97
N TRP A 83 10.17 -2.93 -9.91
CA TRP A 83 9.32 -1.83 -10.34
C TRP A 83 9.01 -1.90 -11.84
N ASP A 84 10.01 -2.20 -12.67
CA ASP A 84 9.81 -2.37 -14.12
C ASP A 84 8.84 -3.52 -14.44
N GLU A 85 8.86 -4.59 -13.63
CA GLU A 85 7.97 -5.75 -13.84
C GLU A 85 6.56 -5.55 -13.25
N LEU A 86 6.45 -4.89 -12.09
CA LEU A 86 5.23 -4.87 -11.27
C LEU A 86 4.58 -3.49 -11.17
N GLY A 87 5.20 -2.43 -11.69
CA GLY A 87 4.70 -1.06 -11.72
C GLY A 87 3.43 -0.87 -12.57
N GLY A 88 3.06 -1.88 -13.36
CA GLY A 88 1.79 -1.93 -14.09
C GLY A 88 1.67 -0.80 -15.11
N ASN A 89 0.63 0.02 -14.98
CA ASN A 89 0.38 1.16 -15.87
C ASN A 89 0.96 2.49 -15.35
N SER A 90 1.75 2.46 -14.27
CA SER A 90 2.37 3.68 -13.75
C SER A 90 3.29 4.31 -14.79
N THR A 91 3.22 5.63 -14.91
CA THR A 91 4.13 6.43 -15.74
C THR A 91 5.41 6.84 -15.01
N LYS A 92 5.56 6.44 -13.75
CA LYS A 92 6.65 6.87 -12.87
C LYS A 92 7.88 6.01 -13.00
N LEU A 93 9.04 6.65 -12.89
CA LEU A 93 10.32 5.96 -12.76
C LEU A 93 10.55 5.52 -11.31
N TRP A 94 11.36 4.47 -11.12
CA TRP A 94 11.70 3.95 -9.79
C TRP A 94 12.14 5.06 -8.80
N PRO A 95 13.05 5.99 -9.15
CA PRO A 95 13.46 7.05 -8.24
C PRO A 95 12.32 7.97 -7.76
N GLU A 96 11.24 8.10 -8.53
CA GLU A 96 10.08 8.92 -8.16
C GLU A 96 9.19 8.24 -7.11
N VAL A 97 9.15 6.90 -7.10
CA VAL A 97 8.26 6.11 -6.23
C VAL A 97 9.00 5.43 -5.08
N ARG A 98 10.33 5.38 -5.12
CA ARG A 98 11.20 4.78 -4.11
C ARG A 98 10.85 5.23 -2.70
N ASP A 99 10.66 6.53 -2.50
CA ASP A 99 10.34 7.08 -1.18
C ASP A 99 8.94 6.66 -0.69
N ILE A 100 8.00 6.40 -1.60
CA ILE A 100 6.68 5.84 -1.27
C ILE A 100 6.84 4.42 -0.72
N VAL A 101 7.68 3.61 -1.36
CA VAL A 101 7.97 2.24 -0.90
C VAL A 101 8.60 2.27 0.49
N MET A 102 9.61 3.11 0.70
CA MET A 102 10.28 3.24 2.00
C MET A 102 9.32 3.66 3.12
N ARG A 103 8.46 4.66 2.88
CA ARG A 103 7.47 5.09 3.87
C ARG A 103 6.44 4.01 4.17
N SER A 104 6.06 3.25 3.14
CA SER A 104 5.13 2.13 3.27
C SER A 104 5.71 1.00 4.11
N TRP A 105 6.96 0.62 3.91
CA TRP A 105 7.65 -0.34 4.77
C TRP A 105 7.73 0.15 6.21
N GLY A 106 8.09 1.42 6.45
CA GLY A 106 8.12 1.97 7.80
C GLY A 106 6.76 1.90 8.52
N TRP A 107 5.66 2.11 7.79
CA TRP A 107 4.32 1.92 8.35
C TRP A 107 4.01 0.44 8.61
N LEU A 108 4.33 -0.45 7.66
CA LEU A 108 4.08 -1.88 7.76
C LEU A 108 4.85 -2.53 8.92
N ASP A 109 6.12 -2.17 9.09
CA ASP A 109 6.96 -2.63 10.19
C ASP A 109 6.44 -2.15 11.54
N ALA A 110 5.97 -0.90 11.63
CA ALA A 110 5.38 -0.35 12.85
C ALA A 110 4.05 -1.03 13.25
N GLN A 111 3.36 -1.64 12.28
CA GLN A 111 2.10 -2.36 12.49
C GLN A 111 2.29 -3.85 12.76
N GLN A 112 3.50 -4.41 12.62
CA GLN A 112 3.79 -5.74 13.12
C GLN A 112 3.80 -5.66 14.66
N PRO A 113 2.80 -6.20 15.38
CA PRO A 113 2.90 -6.31 16.83
C PRO A 113 4.17 -7.09 17.14
N GLN A 114 4.94 -6.64 18.13
CA GLN A 114 6.13 -7.33 18.63
C GLN A 114 5.84 -8.82 18.83
N ALA A 115 6.10 -9.65 17.82
CA ALA A 115 5.87 -11.09 17.86
C ALA A 115 6.97 -11.82 18.66
N THR A 116 7.73 -11.09 19.47
CA THR A 116 8.76 -11.59 20.37
C THR A 116 8.75 -10.83 21.69
N SER A 117 7.69 -11.00 22.47
CA SER A 117 7.76 -10.84 23.92
C SER A 117 6.95 -11.94 24.60
N ASP A 118 7.24 -13.19 24.26
CA ASP A 118 6.93 -14.34 25.11
C ASP A 118 7.70 -15.56 24.60
N ARG A 119 8.96 -15.66 25.04
CA ARG A 119 9.63 -16.95 25.17
C ARG A 119 10.66 -16.88 26.30
N ALA A 120 10.16 -17.29 27.48
CA ALA A 120 10.82 -17.97 28.59
C ALA A 120 12.06 -17.33 29.23
#